data_AF-A0A0Q0YF49-F1
#
_entry.id   AF-A0A0Q0YF49-F1
#
_cell.length_a   1.000
_cell.length_b   1.000
_cell.length_c   1.000
_cell.angle_alpha   90.00
_cell.angle_beta   90.00
_cell.angle_gamma   90.00
#
_symmetry.space_group_name_H-M   'P 1'
#
loop_
_entity.id
_entity.type
_entity.pdbx_description
1 polymer ?
#
loop_
_entity_poly.entity_id
_entity_poly.type
_entity_poly.pdbx_seq_one_letter_code
_entity_poly.pdbx_strand_id
1 'polypeptide(L)'
;MFGYSPEYIDKELDSIRHGPITRTKQRAYIIAVWSGWGGGHNYFLGQHVRGLARSVLLMLTLDAAFRLHSPWLVLLYILLIVALTFLSIFVIARSDPDAHPYHTKTDPFFYCWVAFFIWNVLWGWNYWKVPTHSREKEE
;
A
#
# COMPACT_ATOMS: atom_id res chain seq x y z
N MET A 1 -12.08 1.06 16.99
CA MET A 1 -11.64 0.15 15.92
C MET A 1 -10.72 0.96 15.03
N PHE A 2 -9.40 0.81 15.21
CA PHE A 2 -8.29 1.60 14.62
C PHE A 2 -8.60 3.10 14.41
N GLY A 3 -8.33 3.92 15.44
CA GLY A 3 -8.62 5.37 15.49
C GLY A 3 -7.84 6.27 14.51
N TYR A 4 -7.64 5.82 13.28
CA TYR A 4 -6.98 6.58 12.22
C TYR A 4 -7.92 6.68 11.02
N SER A 5 -8.57 7.84 10.89
CA SER A 5 -9.29 8.21 9.68
C SER A 5 -8.26 8.54 8.59
N PRO A 6 -8.28 7.88 7.41
CA PRO A 6 -7.41 8.21 6.28
C PRO A 6 -7.85 9.50 5.56
N GLU A 7 -8.59 10.39 6.22
CA GLU A 7 -8.87 11.76 5.75
C GLU A 7 -7.60 12.52 5.31
N TYR A 8 -6.44 12.13 5.84
CA TYR A 8 -5.13 12.55 5.40
C TYR A 8 -4.47 11.49 4.50
N ILE A 9 -5.02 11.21 3.32
CA ILE A 9 -4.16 10.85 2.20
C ILE A 9 -3.34 12.11 1.96
N ASP A 10 -2.18 12.16 2.63
CA ASP A 10 -1.24 13.26 2.68
C ASP A 10 -1.19 13.95 1.31
N LYS A 11 -1.53 15.24 1.25
CA LYS A 11 -1.14 16.11 0.12
C LYS A 11 0.37 16.01 -0.16
N GLU A 12 1.14 15.55 0.83
CA GLU A 12 2.56 15.23 0.71
C GLU A 12 2.88 13.94 -0.05
N LEU A 13 1.94 13.04 -0.40
CA LEU A 13 2.30 11.92 -1.29
C LEU A 13 2.47 12.37 -2.76
N ASP A 14 1.93 13.52 -3.17
CA ASP A 14 2.36 14.20 -4.41
C ASP A 14 3.82 14.68 -4.32
N SER A 15 4.34 14.90 -3.10
CA SER A 15 5.77 15.15 -2.89
C SER A 15 6.63 13.90 -3.11
N ILE A 16 6.05 12.68 -3.23
CA ILE A 16 6.82 11.49 -3.67
C ILE A 16 7.39 11.73 -5.07
N ARG A 17 6.77 12.57 -5.90
CA ARG A 17 7.36 12.90 -7.20
C ARG A 17 8.62 13.78 -7.12
N HIS A 18 8.95 14.34 -5.95
CA HIS A 18 9.91 15.43 -5.82
C HIS A 18 11.14 15.09 -4.96
N GLY A 19 11.29 13.85 -4.49
CA GLY A 19 12.52 13.40 -3.81
C GLY A 19 12.30 12.58 -2.53
N PRO A 20 13.39 12.26 -1.80
CA PRO A 20 13.41 11.39 -0.61
C PRO A 20 12.40 11.82 0.46
N ILE A 21 11.55 10.91 0.89
CA ILE A 21 10.51 11.14 1.89
C ILE A 21 10.85 10.43 3.19
N THR A 22 10.58 11.09 4.31
CA THR A 22 10.65 10.47 5.63
C THR A 22 9.61 9.34 5.72
N ARG A 23 10.09 8.13 6.01
CA ARG A 23 9.24 6.98 6.32
C ARG A 23 8.46 7.30 7.58
N THR A 24 7.17 6.99 7.64
CA THR A 24 6.39 7.06 8.88
C THR A 24 5.48 5.86 8.96
N LYS A 25 5.08 5.46 10.18
CA LYS A 25 4.13 4.36 10.37
C LYS A 25 2.83 4.59 9.62
N GLN A 26 2.32 5.82 9.66
CA GLN A 26 1.10 6.23 8.96
C GLN A 26 1.24 6.02 7.44
N ARG A 27 2.33 6.49 6.83
CA ARG A 27 2.56 6.32 5.39
C ARG A 27 2.74 4.87 5.01
N ALA A 28 3.50 4.11 5.78
CA ALA A 28 3.69 2.68 5.56
C ALA A 28 2.35 1.93 5.61
N TYR A 29 1.46 2.30 6.54
CA TYR A 29 0.13 1.72 6.67
C TYR A 29 -0.76 2.05 5.47
N ILE A 30 -0.84 3.32 5.08
CA ILE A 30 -1.60 3.77 3.91
C ILE A 30 -1.11 3.03 2.66
N ILE A 31 0.20 3.03 2.42
CA ILE A 31 0.80 2.34 1.28
C ILE A 31 0.50 0.83 1.34
N ALA A 32 0.50 0.20 2.51
CA ALA A 32 0.17 -1.22 2.66
C ALA A 32 -1.31 -1.53 2.34
N VAL A 33 -2.24 -0.64 2.72
CA VAL A 33 -3.67 -0.80 2.40
C VAL A 33 -3.92 -0.65 0.90
N TRP A 34 -3.27 0.31 0.26
CA TRP A 34 -3.50 0.66 -1.15
C TRP A 34 -2.70 -0.17 -2.15
N SER A 35 -1.44 -0.46 -1.82
CA SER A 35 -0.46 -1.09 -2.72
C SER A 35 0.15 -2.37 -2.15
N GLY A 36 -0.45 -2.93 -1.09
CA GLY A 36 0.08 -4.11 -0.40
C GLY A 36 0.21 -5.35 -1.27
N TRP A 37 -0.66 -5.47 -2.28
CA TRP A 37 -0.68 -6.54 -3.27
C TRP A 37 0.54 -6.52 -4.19
N GLY A 38 1.06 -5.34 -4.55
CA GLY A 38 2.27 -5.17 -5.35
C GLY A 38 3.57 -5.07 -4.53
N GLY A 39 3.44 -5.00 -3.19
CA GLY A 39 4.59 -4.87 -2.27
C GLY A 39 5.13 -3.45 -2.11
N GLY A 40 4.37 -2.42 -2.48
CA GLY A 40 4.80 -1.02 -2.39
C GLY A 40 5.26 -0.60 -0.99
N HIS A 41 4.63 -1.12 0.07
CA HIS A 41 5.02 -0.83 1.46
C HIS A 41 6.34 -1.47 1.85
N ASN A 42 6.71 -2.62 1.27
CA ASN A 42 8.00 -3.24 1.53
C ASN A 42 9.12 -2.38 0.93
N TYR A 43 8.94 -1.88 -0.30
CA TYR A 43 9.88 -0.94 -0.90
C TYR A 43 9.96 0.37 -0.12
N PHE A 44 8.81 0.89 0.34
CA PHE A 44 8.77 2.08 1.18
C PHE A 44 9.61 1.90 2.45
N LEU A 45 9.52 0.74 3.11
CA LEU A 45 10.26 0.39 4.32
C LEU A 45 11.72 -0.05 4.06
N GLY A 46 12.20 -0.03 2.82
CA GLY A 46 13.55 -0.49 2.46
C GLY A 46 13.73 -2.01 2.46
N GLN A 47 12.63 -2.77 2.53
CA GLN A 47 12.62 -4.23 2.48
C GLN A 47 12.56 -4.73 1.03
N HIS A 48 13.55 -4.36 0.21
CA HIS A 48 13.55 -4.57 -1.24
C HIS A 48 13.33 -6.03 -1.66
N VAL A 49 13.93 -6.99 -0.97
CA VAL A 49 13.78 -8.43 -1.26
C VAL A 49 12.32 -8.88 -1.07
N ARG A 50 11.66 -8.41 0.00
CA ARG A 50 10.23 -8.71 0.25
C ARG A 50 9.32 -7.99 -0.74
N GLY A 51 9.68 -6.78 -1.14
CA GLY A 51 9.02 -6.06 -2.23
C GLY A 51 9.07 -6.86 -3.53
N LEU A 52 10.27 -7.29 -3.93
CA LEU A 52 10.49 -8.04 -5.17
C LEU A 52 9.73 -9.36 -5.17
N ALA A 53 9.76 -10.11 -4.06
CA ALA A 53 9.00 -11.35 -3.95
C ALA A 53 7.49 -11.15 -4.17
N ARG A 54 6.92 -10.04 -3.68
CA ARG A 54 5.51 -9.70 -3.94
C ARG A 54 5.25 -9.29 -5.38
N SER A 55 6.14 -8.50 -5.96
CA SER A 55 6.05 -8.12 -7.38
C SER A 55 6.10 -9.34 -8.29
N VAL A 56 6.98 -10.31 -7.99
CA VAL A 56 7.05 -11.58 -8.73
C VAL A 56 5.78 -12.40 -8.56
N LEU A 57 5.25 -12.53 -7.33
CA LEU A 57 3.99 -13.24 -7.07
C LEU A 57 2.83 -12.62 -7.87
N LEU A 58 2.74 -11.29 -7.90
CA LEU A 58 1.76 -10.58 -8.71
C LEU A 58 1.92 -10.90 -10.20
N MET A 59 3.13 -10.86 -10.73
CA MET A 59 3.40 -11.20 -12.14
C MET A 59 3.04 -12.65 -12.47
N LEU A 60 3.35 -13.61 -11.59
CA LEU A 60 2.93 -15.01 -11.73
C LEU A 60 1.41 -15.16 -11.72
N THR A 61 0.72 -14.35 -10.91
CA THR A 61 -0.75 -14.33 -10.86
C THR A 61 -1.34 -13.82 -12.17
N LEU A 62 -0.81 -12.72 -12.69
CA LEU A 62 -1.24 -12.16 -13.98
C LEU A 62 -0.94 -13.12 -15.13
N ASP A 63 0.25 -13.72 -15.16
CA ASP A 63 0.64 -14.69 -16.19
C ASP A 63 -0.28 -15.91 -16.17
N ALA A 64 -0.55 -16.49 -14.98
CA ALA A 64 -1.48 -17.60 -14.83
C ALA A 64 -2.91 -17.25 -15.26
N ALA A 65 -3.37 -16.02 -15.01
CA ALA A 65 -4.70 -15.55 -15.36
C ALA A 65 -4.84 -15.30 -16.87
N PHE A 66 -3.89 -14.60 -17.50
CA PHE A 66 -3.96 -14.26 -18.92
C PHE A 66 -3.64 -15.42 -19.85
N ARG A 67 -2.76 -16.34 -19.44
CA ARG A 67 -2.46 -17.54 -20.22
C ARG A 67 -3.44 -18.69 -19.97
N LEU A 68 -4.47 -18.46 -19.14
CA LEU A 68 -5.51 -19.44 -18.78
C LEU A 68 -4.91 -20.78 -18.30
N HIS A 69 -3.79 -20.74 -17.57
CA HIS A 69 -3.07 -21.96 -17.17
C HIS A 69 -3.95 -22.90 -16.36
N SER A 70 -4.51 -22.42 -15.25
CA SER A 70 -5.46 -23.16 -14.42
C SER A 70 -6.19 -22.19 -13.49
N PRO A 71 -7.53 -22.18 -13.45
CA PRO A 71 -8.30 -21.29 -12.58
C PRO A 71 -8.02 -21.52 -11.10
N TRP A 72 -7.70 -22.76 -10.71
CA TRP A 72 -7.35 -23.10 -9.32
C TRP A 72 -6.02 -22.50 -8.90
N LEU A 73 -5.07 -22.45 -9.82
CA LEU A 73 -3.73 -21.92 -9.59
C LEU A 73 -3.78 -20.38 -9.47
N VAL A 74 -4.60 -19.74 -10.31
CA VAL A 74 -4.93 -18.31 -10.19
C VAL A 74 -5.60 -18.02 -8.84
N LEU A 75 -6.60 -18.80 -8.45
CA LEU A 75 -7.29 -18.64 -7.16
C LEU A 75 -6.31 -18.77 -5.98
N LEU A 76 -5.43 -19.77 -6.02
CA LEU A 76 -4.39 -19.97 -5.00
C LEU A 76 -3.50 -18.73 -4.85
N TYR A 77 -3.03 -18.17 -5.96
CA TYR A 77 -2.16 -16.99 -5.92
C TYR A 77 -2.89 -15.73 -5.45
N ILE A 78 -4.15 -15.53 -5.85
CA ILE A 78 -4.98 -14.42 -5.35
C ILE A 78 -5.14 -14.53 -3.83
N LEU A 79 -5.50 -15.72 -3.33
CA LEU A 79 -5.64 -15.96 -1.88
C LEU A 79 -4.34 -15.68 -1.13
N LEU A 80 -3.20 -16.10 -1.71
CA LEU A 80 -1.89 -15.84 -1.13
C LEU A 80 -1.56 -14.33 -1.09
N ILE A 81 -1.83 -13.59 -2.17
CA ILE A 81 -1.66 -12.13 -2.22
C ILE A 81 -2.52 -11.44 -1.15
N VAL A 82 -3.79 -11.84 -1.03
CA VAL A 82 -4.72 -11.29 -0.04
C VAL A 82 -4.23 -11.57 1.37
N ALA A 83 -3.91 -12.83 1.69
CA ALA A 83 -3.40 -13.22 3.01
C ALA A 83 -2.12 -12.46 3.40
N LEU A 84 -1.17 -12.35 2.48
CA LEU A 84 0.07 -11.61 2.69
C LEU A 84 -0.19 -10.11 2.86
N THR A 85 -1.15 -9.54 2.15
CA THR A 85 -1.54 -8.13 2.29
C THR A 85 -2.12 -7.86 3.67
N PHE A 86 -3.07 -8.68 4.13
CA PHE A 86 -3.61 -8.58 5.49
C PHE A 86 -2.54 -8.76 6.56
N LEU A 87 -1.64 -9.74 6.39
CA LEU A 87 -0.53 -9.94 7.32
C LEU A 87 0.37 -8.70 7.41
N SER A 88 0.69 -8.06 6.29
CA SER A 88 1.49 -6.82 6.31
C SER A 88 0.77 -5.65 6.98
N ILE A 89 -0.51 -5.45 6.69
CA ILE A 89 -1.32 -4.43 7.34
C ILE A 89 -1.32 -4.65 8.85
N PHE A 90 -1.51 -5.90 9.29
CA PHE A 90 -1.52 -6.26 10.69
C PHE A 90 -0.16 -6.06 11.37
N VAL A 91 0.93 -6.47 10.73
CA VAL A 91 2.30 -6.27 11.23
C VAL A 91 2.61 -4.79 11.37
N ILE A 92 2.27 -3.97 10.38
CA ILE A 92 2.49 -2.51 10.42
C ILE A 92 1.56 -1.85 11.45
N ALA A 93 0.34 -2.34 11.64
CA ALA A 93 -0.55 -1.80 12.66
C ALA A 93 0.01 -2.03 14.08
N ARG A 94 0.58 -3.21 14.33
CA ARG A 94 1.14 -3.61 15.62
C ARG A 94 2.59 -3.18 15.88
N SER A 95 3.31 -2.74 14.87
CA SER A 95 4.69 -2.26 15.05
C SER A 95 4.73 -0.95 15.85
N ASP A 96 5.81 -0.77 16.59
CA ASP A 96 6.06 0.47 17.33
C ASP A 96 6.18 1.66 16.36
N PRO A 97 5.43 2.77 16.55
CA PRO A 97 5.61 3.99 15.77
C PRO A 97 7.05 4.53 15.77
N ASP A 98 7.78 4.33 16.86
CA ASP A 98 9.15 4.83 17.04
C ASP A 98 10.22 3.84 16.56
N ALA A 99 9.80 2.73 15.92
CA ALA A 99 10.74 1.76 15.39
C ALA A 99 11.65 2.39 14.32
N HIS A 100 12.93 2.01 14.35
CA HIS A 100 13.98 2.44 13.42
C HIS A 100 13.57 2.61 11.94
N PRO A 101 12.79 1.71 11.31
CA PRO A 101 12.36 1.90 9.91
C PRO A 101 11.52 3.16 9.68
N TYR A 102 10.83 3.71 10.68
CA TYR A 102 9.95 4.88 10.58
C TYR A 102 10.62 6.23 10.87
N HIS A 103 11.94 6.26 11.06
CA HIS A 103 12.69 7.52 11.19
C HIS A 103 13.76 7.69 10.10
N THR A 104 13.73 6.82 9.09
CA THR A 104 14.67 6.83 7.98
C THR A 104 14.02 7.40 6.71
N LYS A 105 14.82 7.90 5.77
CA LYS A 105 14.33 8.37 4.47
C LYS A 105 14.17 7.21 3.50
N THR A 106 13.23 7.34 2.56
CA THR A 106 13.09 6.41 1.43
C THR A 106 14.32 6.45 0.54
N ASP A 107 14.68 5.29 0.03
CA ASP A 107 15.79 5.11 -0.88
C ASP A 107 15.41 5.60 -2.30
N PRO A 108 16.34 6.13 -3.12
CA PRO A 108 16.09 6.49 -4.51
C PRO A 108 15.43 5.36 -5.34
N PHE A 109 15.69 4.09 -5.04
CA PHE A 109 15.06 2.96 -5.71
C PHE A 109 13.55 2.86 -5.45
N PHE A 110 13.04 3.45 -4.37
CA PHE A 110 11.60 3.52 -4.11
C PHE A 110 10.86 4.24 -5.24
N TYR A 111 11.41 5.33 -5.76
CA TYR A 111 10.79 6.17 -6.79
C TYR A 111 10.60 5.45 -8.12
N CYS A 112 11.53 4.57 -8.49
CA CYS A 112 11.43 3.76 -9.71
C CYS A 112 10.21 2.82 -9.69
N TRP A 113 9.76 2.41 -8.51
CA TRP A 113 8.69 1.44 -8.32
C TRP A 113 7.36 2.05 -7.85
N VAL A 114 7.39 3.29 -7.34
CA VAL A 114 6.19 4.05 -6.92
C VAL A 114 5.16 4.14 -8.04
N ALA A 115 5.60 4.44 -9.27
CA ALA A 115 4.70 4.57 -10.41
C ALA A 115 3.99 3.25 -10.75
N PHE A 116 4.64 2.11 -10.52
CA PHE A 116 4.12 0.79 -10.88
C PHE A 116 3.15 0.21 -9.83
N PHE A 117 3.42 0.42 -8.54
CA PHE A 117 2.68 -0.26 -7.48
C PHE A 117 1.76 0.64 -6.66
N ILE A 118 2.06 1.94 -6.57
CA ILE A 118 1.37 2.86 -5.67
C ILE A 118 0.27 3.63 -6.43
N TRP A 119 0.55 4.06 -7.66
CA TRP A 119 -0.40 4.83 -8.45
C TRP A 119 -1.39 3.93 -9.21
N ASN A 120 -2.26 3.22 -8.49
CA ASN A 120 -3.34 2.44 -9.10
C ASN A 120 -4.65 3.25 -9.16
N VAL A 121 -5.64 2.82 -9.94
CA VAL A 121 -6.93 3.54 -10.10
C VAL A 121 -7.66 3.77 -8.77
N LEU A 122 -7.40 2.93 -7.77
CA LEU A 122 -8.01 3.04 -6.45
C LEU A 122 -7.29 4.07 -5.58
N TRP A 123 -6.06 4.48 -5.94
CA TRP A 123 -5.27 5.46 -5.22
C TRP A 123 -6.00 6.79 -5.04
N GLY A 124 -6.01 7.33 -3.82
CA GLY A 124 -6.71 8.58 -3.49
C GLY A 124 -8.21 8.42 -3.21
N TRP A 125 -8.79 7.23 -3.40
CA TRP A 125 -10.20 7.01 -3.10
C TRP A 125 -10.43 6.96 -1.58
N ASN A 126 -11.03 7.98 -0.99
CA ASN A 126 -11.34 7.93 0.44
C ASN A 126 -12.56 7.02 0.71
N TYR A 127 -12.34 5.70 0.84
CA TYR A 127 -13.39 4.73 1.16
C TYR A 127 -14.06 4.96 2.53
N TRP A 128 -13.46 5.81 3.37
CA TRP A 128 -13.89 6.09 4.73
C TRP A 128 -14.57 7.44 4.88
N LYS A 129 -14.74 8.19 3.77
CA LYS A 129 -15.53 9.42 3.77
C LYS A 129 -16.99 9.03 4.00
N VAL A 130 -17.44 9.11 5.25
CA VAL A 130 -18.88 9.11 5.55
C VAL A 130 -19.46 10.29 4.76
N PRO A 131 -20.48 10.09 3.90
CA PRO A 131 -21.16 11.21 3.30
C PRO A 131 -21.80 11.99 4.44
N THR A 132 -21.13 13.06 4.88
CA THR A 132 -21.75 14.08 5.70
C THR A 132 -22.84 14.67 4.82
N HIS A 133 -24.05 14.16 4.98
CA HIS A 133 -25.25 14.84 4.52
C HIS A 133 -25.16 16.22 5.17
N SER A 134 -24.85 17.23 4.36
CA SER A 134 -24.70 18.61 4.76
C SER A 134 -26.01 19.06 5.39
N ARG A 135 -26.10 18.95 6.71
CA ARG A 135 -27.08 19.65 7.55
C ARG A 135 -26.58 21.08 7.72
N GLU A 136 -26.47 21.77 6.60
CA GLU A 136 -26.26 23.21 6.53
C GLU A 136 -27.14 23.69 5.39
N LYS A 137 -28.42 23.86 5.70
CA LYS A 137 -29.29 24.93 5.20
C LYS A 137 -30.47 25.02 6.16
N GLU A 138 -30.75 26.25 6.57
CA GLU A 138 -31.84 26.72 7.43
C GLU A 138 -31.51 26.83 8.92
N GLU A 139 -30.62 27.76 9.25
CA GLU A 139 -30.93 28.85 10.20
C GLU A 139 -30.60 30.20 9.56
#